data_AF-A0A8J7NV43-F1
#
_entry.id   AF-A0A8J7NV43-F1
#
_cell.length_a   1.000
_cell.length_b   1.000
_cell.length_c   1.000
_cell.angle_alpha   90.00
_cell.angle_beta   90.00
_cell.angle_gamma   90.00
#
_symmetry.space_group_name_H-M   'P 1'
#
loop_
_entity.id
_entity.type
_entity.pdbx_description
1 polymer ?
#
loop_
_entity_poly.entity_id
_entity_poly.type
_entity_poly.pdbx_seq_one_letter_code
_entity_poly.pdbx_strand_id
1 'polypeptide(L)'
;MEPVRDQISFIQIVIAHLWVKTWVLPLVWAGCACVVLTAVIAALKTLQEKIRRLELERAQAESSMRQLSENAQWYRGEPEQPKTSNLDVQKGATQDTELVAQLHSAESRCCLLEKQLDYMRKMVENAEHDKNAILEKQVSLQKEKLKDQKQVHSKLEKLEMLEQECLRLTSTQSKAEKKIQQLEHKLLEEEHQRKLIQEKAAQLQTGLEMNRILHSAVSSESKPRKAVKKKKAKISTAKNDVPKPVFFPKAKQLPFVAGTSTSPSHSVRANVQNVLHIMKHHSHQLCDGNQDLHIRSPQKTPRKSRPEHGRGLRGSVSSSSAPSSGGSLSDLLLALQDELGQMSFEHQELVTQIQETERLEVREDLERELDSLVKRMEVKGEQISKLKKHQKAVETLKQKSKMAKRQAPRAQPRTGGASRVESARCSSPCKTAQGQRSQDSLQLLKKVQKLQLHLKKDDIVWEQ
;
A
#
# COMPACT_ATOMS: atom_id res chain seq x y z
N MET A 1 -26.15 -41.85 -25.64
CA MET A 1 -26.07 -40.46 -26.15
C MET A 1 -24.67 -39.83 -26.01
N GLU A 2 -23.64 -40.54 -25.52
CA GLU A 2 -22.31 -39.95 -25.34
C GLU A 2 -21.46 -39.75 -26.61
N PRO A 3 -21.43 -40.63 -27.63
CA PRO A 3 -20.43 -40.52 -28.72
C PRO A 3 -20.61 -39.28 -29.62
N VAL A 4 -21.78 -38.64 -29.58
CA VAL A 4 -22.05 -37.39 -30.33
C VAL A 4 -21.36 -36.19 -29.67
N ARG A 5 -21.18 -36.20 -28.34
CA ARG A 5 -20.60 -35.08 -27.59
C ARG A 5 -19.08 -34.99 -27.79
N ASP A 6 -18.43 -36.14 -27.93
CA ASP A 6 -16.99 -36.22 -28.20
C ASP A 6 -16.67 -35.81 -29.65
N GLN A 7 -17.50 -36.18 -30.63
CA GLN A 7 -17.33 -35.68 -32.00
C GLN A 7 -17.49 -34.16 -32.12
N ILE A 8 -18.47 -33.56 -31.44
CA ILE A 8 -18.64 -32.10 -31.41
C ILE A 8 -17.40 -31.43 -30.80
N SER A 9 -16.86 -31.99 -29.72
CA SER A 9 -15.65 -31.49 -29.05
C SER A 9 -14.42 -31.58 -29.96
N PHE A 10 -14.24 -32.71 -30.66
CA PHE A 10 -13.15 -32.89 -31.62
C PHE A 10 -13.25 -31.92 -32.80
N ILE A 11 -14.46 -31.73 -33.35
CA ILE A 11 -14.71 -30.76 -34.44
C ILE A 11 -14.40 -29.32 -33.99
N GLN A 12 -14.79 -28.93 -32.76
CA GLN A 12 -14.43 -27.60 -32.24
C GLN A 12 -12.93 -27.41 -32.05
N ILE A 13 -12.20 -28.43 -31.58
CA ILE A 13 -10.73 -28.38 -31.47
C ILE A 13 -10.09 -28.24 -32.85
N VAL A 14 -10.53 -29.02 -33.84
CA VAL A 14 -10.02 -28.93 -35.21
C VAL A 14 -10.30 -27.55 -35.82
N ILE A 15 -11.52 -27.01 -35.67
CA ILE A 15 -11.87 -25.66 -36.14
C ILE A 15 -11.01 -24.59 -35.47
N ALA A 16 -10.84 -24.63 -34.15
CA ALA A 16 -9.97 -23.70 -33.43
C ALA A 16 -8.52 -23.79 -33.91
N HIS A 17 -8.00 -25.00 -34.11
CA HIS A 17 -6.63 -25.22 -34.57
C HIS A 17 -6.42 -24.79 -36.03
N LEU A 18 -7.45 -24.92 -36.88
CA LEU A 18 -7.47 -24.39 -38.23
C LEU A 18 -7.49 -22.85 -38.20
N TRP A 19 -8.38 -22.24 -37.41
CA TRP A 19 -8.52 -20.79 -37.29
C TRP A 19 -7.24 -20.11 -36.80
N VAL A 20 -6.55 -20.69 -35.81
CA VAL A 20 -5.24 -20.21 -35.35
C VAL A 20 -4.18 -20.30 -36.46
N LYS A 21 -4.15 -21.38 -37.23
CA LYS A 21 -3.19 -21.56 -38.34
C LYS A 21 -3.48 -20.68 -39.56
N THR A 22 -4.74 -20.47 -39.92
CA THR A 22 -5.13 -19.77 -41.16
C THR A 22 -5.39 -18.28 -40.98
N TRP A 23 -5.77 -17.83 -39.79
CA TRP A 23 -6.06 -16.42 -39.51
C TRP A 23 -5.07 -15.79 -38.52
N VAL A 24 -4.84 -16.41 -37.35
CA VAL A 24 -4.03 -15.78 -36.29
C VAL A 24 -2.54 -15.73 -36.65
N LEU A 25 -1.94 -16.85 -37.06
CA LEU A 25 -0.52 -16.89 -37.42
C LEU A 25 -0.15 -15.90 -38.55
N PRO A 26 -0.88 -15.85 -39.68
CA PRO A 26 -0.59 -14.89 -40.74
C PRO A 26 -0.74 -13.43 -40.31
N LEU A 27 -1.71 -13.10 -39.45
CA LEU A 27 -1.89 -11.74 -38.93
C LEU A 27 -0.73 -11.32 -38.03
N VAL A 28 -0.29 -12.21 -37.14
CA VAL A 28 0.88 -11.98 -36.27
C VAL A 28 2.16 -11.83 -37.11
N TRP A 29 2.34 -12.69 -38.13
CA TRP A 29 3.53 -12.66 -38.99
C TRP A 29 3.57 -11.39 -39.86
N ALA A 30 2.43 -10.97 -40.42
CA ALA A 30 2.29 -9.70 -41.14
C ALA A 30 2.53 -8.49 -40.23
N GLY A 31 2.03 -8.51 -38.98
CA GLY A 31 2.30 -7.49 -37.98
C GLY A 31 3.80 -7.38 -37.65
N CYS A 32 4.46 -8.50 -37.36
CA CYS A 32 5.90 -8.54 -37.12
C CYS A 32 6.71 -8.05 -38.34
N ALA A 33 6.35 -8.49 -39.56
CA ALA A 33 7.00 -8.05 -40.79
C ALA A 33 6.85 -6.53 -41.01
N CYS A 34 5.67 -5.97 -40.74
CA CYS A 34 5.41 -4.53 -40.84
C CYS A 34 6.27 -3.71 -39.85
N VAL A 35 6.39 -4.18 -38.60
CA VAL A 35 7.21 -3.52 -37.57
C VAL A 35 8.70 -3.58 -37.94
N VAL A 36 9.21 -4.72 -38.39
CA VAL A 36 10.61 -4.89 -38.83
C VAL A 36 10.90 -3.99 -40.05
N LEU A 37 10.04 -4.00 -41.06
CA LEU A 37 10.21 -3.16 -42.26
C LEU A 37 10.22 -1.66 -41.90
N THR A 38 9.33 -1.24 -41.00
CA THR A 38 9.28 0.16 -40.51
C THR A 38 10.56 0.55 -39.77
N ALA A 39 11.09 -0.34 -38.92
CA ALA A 39 12.36 -0.12 -38.22
C ALA A 39 13.56 -0.03 -39.17
N VAL A 40 13.62 -0.88 -40.20
CA VAL A 40 14.67 -0.82 -41.24
C VAL A 40 14.59 0.48 -42.04
N ILE A 41 13.39 0.93 -42.44
CA ILE A 41 13.21 2.21 -43.15
C ILE A 41 13.63 3.40 -42.27
N ALA A 42 13.31 3.37 -40.97
CA ALA A 42 13.74 4.41 -40.03
C ALA A 42 15.28 4.43 -39.84
N ALA A 43 15.92 3.26 -39.77
CA ALA A 43 17.38 3.14 -39.70
C ALA A 43 18.07 3.67 -40.97
N LEU A 44 17.55 3.34 -42.15
CA LEU A 44 18.06 3.83 -43.44
C LEU A 44 17.93 5.36 -43.55
N LYS A 45 16.78 5.94 -43.19
CA LYS A 45 16.60 7.41 -43.15
C LYS A 45 17.57 8.09 -42.19
N THR A 46 17.80 7.47 -41.02
CA THR A 46 18.75 7.98 -40.02
C THR A 46 20.20 7.93 -40.53
N LEU A 47 20.56 6.88 -41.26
CA LEU A 47 21.88 6.75 -41.88
C LEU A 47 22.09 7.78 -43.00
N GLN A 48 21.08 7.98 -43.86
CA GLN A 48 21.11 8.94 -44.95
C GLN A 48 21.27 10.39 -44.45
N GLU A 49 20.57 10.77 -43.37
CA GLU A 49 20.72 12.09 -42.74
C GLU A 49 22.09 12.25 -42.05
N LYS A 50 22.67 11.18 -41.48
CA LYS A 50 24.04 11.20 -40.96
C LYS A 50 25.07 11.42 -42.08
N ILE A 51 24.94 10.75 -43.22
CA ILE A 51 25.83 10.93 -44.38
C ILE A 51 25.76 12.38 -44.86
N ARG A 52 24.54 12.90 -45.08
CA ARG A 52 24.32 14.31 -45.51
C ARG A 52 24.94 15.32 -44.54
N ARG A 53 24.92 15.04 -43.24
CA ARG A 53 25.57 15.89 -42.23
C ARG A 53 27.09 15.82 -42.31
N LEU A 54 27.67 14.62 -42.42
CA LEU A 54 29.11 14.43 -42.54
C LEU A 54 29.67 15.06 -43.84
N GLU A 55 28.90 15.04 -44.93
CA GLU A 55 29.24 15.73 -46.18
C GLU A 55 29.29 17.26 -46.01
N LEU A 56 28.33 17.83 -45.27
CA LEU A 56 28.32 19.26 -44.94
C LEU A 56 29.49 19.65 -44.03
N GLU A 57 29.73 18.89 -42.96
CA GLU A 57 30.85 19.08 -42.04
C GLU A 57 32.20 18.96 -42.77
N ARG A 58 32.32 18.00 -43.70
CA ARG A 58 33.50 17.85 -44.58
C ARG A 58 33.69 19.08 -45.49
N ALA A 59 32.64 19.57 -46.15
CA ALA A 59 32.75 20.76 -47.01
C ALA A 59 33.14 22.02 -46.21
N GLN A 60 32.63 22.15 -44.97
CA GLN A 60 33.02 23.22 -44.05
C GLN A 60 34.49 23.08 -43.60
N ALA A 61 34.96 21.87 -43.30
CA ALA A 61 36.36 21.61 -42.97
C ALA A 61 37.29 21.88 -44.16
N GLU A 62 36.93 21.45 -45.38
CA GLU A 62 37.72 21.68 -46.59
C GLU A 62 37.84 23.19 -46.92
N SER A 63 36.76 23.96 -46.79
CA SER A 63 36.82 25.43 -46.98
C SER A 63 37.67 26.12 -45.90
N SER A 64 37.57 25.68 -44.64
CA SER A 64 38.42 26.18 -43.55
C SER A 64 39.90 25.88 -43.78
N MET A 65 40.25 24.68 -44.26
CA MET A 65 41.62 24.33 -44.63
C MET A 65 42.14 25.13 -45.83
N ARG A 66 41.29 25.43 -46.83
CA ARG A 66 41.68 26.29 -47.96
C ARG A 66 42.03 27.70 -47.49
N GLN A 67 41.19 28.31 -46.65
CA GLN A 67 41.47 29.62 -46.04
C GLN A 67 42.77 29.62 -45.23
N LEU A 68 43.01 28.57 -44.43
CA LEU A 68 44.28 28.43 -43.69
C LEU A 68 45.49 28.23 -44.63
N SER A 69 45.33 27.51 -45.73
CA SER A 69 46.37 27.31 -46.75
C SER A 69 46.69 28.61 -47.49
N GLU A 70 45.69 29.40 -47.86
CA GLU A 70 45.85 30.72 -48.48
C GLU A 70 46.58 31.66 -47.50
N ASN A 71 46.12 31.76 -46.26
CA ASN A 71 46.79 32.54 -45.21
C ASN A 71 48.25 32.10 -44.98
N ALA A 72 48.52 30.79 -44.96
CA ALA A 72 49.89 30.26 -44.82
C ALA A 72 50.78 30.52 -46.05
N GLN A 73 50.21 30.82 -47.22
CA GLN A 73 50.96 31.30 -48.38
C GLN A 73 51.29 32.79 -48.28
N TRP A 74 50.36 33.62 -47.77
CA TRP A 74 50.63 35.05 -47.51
C TRP A 74 51.84 35.24 -46.57
N TYR A 75 51.89 34.53 -45.44
CA TYR A 75 53.03 34.60 -44.50
C TYR A 75 54.34 33.99 -45.04
N ARG A 76 54.30 33.23 -46.15
CA ARG A 76 55.50 32.69 -46.81
C ARG A 76 56.09 33.68 -47.83
N GLY A 77 55.33 34.70 -48.21
CA GLY A 77 55.66 35.62 -49.31
C GLY A 77 56.43 36.88 -48.93
N GLU A 78 56.67 37.14 -47.64
CA GLU A 78 57.40 38.34 -47.15
C GLU A 78 58.90 38.02 -46.93
N PRO A 79 59.81 38.52 -47.79
CA PRO A 79 61.23 38.56 -47.48
C PRO A 79 61.57 39.81 -46.64
N GLU A 80 61.97 39.62 -45.38
CA GLU A 80 62.48 40.74 -44.57
C GLU A 80 63.71 41.38 -45.22
N GLN A 81 63.66 42.71 -45.45
CA GLN A 81 64.82 43.52 -45.79
C GLN A 81 65.35 44.26 -44.55
N PRO A 82 66.58 43.97 -44.09
CA PRO A 82 67.27 44.85 -43.14
C PRO A 82 67.92 46.02 -43.90
N LYS A 83 67.45 47.25 -43.66
CA LYS A 83 68.12 48.48 -44.11
C LYS A 83 68.77 49.21 -42.95
N THR A 84 70.09 49.19 -42.93
CA THR A 84 70.92 49.98 -42.01
C THR A 84 71.15 51.39 -42.57
N SER A 85 71.03 52.43 -41.75
CA SER A 85 71.88 53.64 -41.83
C SER A 85 71.67 54.54 -40.61
N ASN A 86 72.78 55.05 -40.06
CA ASN A 86 72.79 55.80 -38.81
C ASN A 86 72.51 57.30 -39.01
N LEU A 87 71.44 57.81 -38.40
CA LEU A 87 71.28 59.21 -38.01
C LEU A 87 70.22 59.29 -36.89
N ASP A 88 70.54 58.86 -35.67
CA ASP A 88 69.94 59.42 -34.42
C ASP A 88 70.41 58.72 -33.14
N VAL A 89 71.21 59.40 -32.32
CA VAL A 89 71.39 59.02 -30.90
C VAL A 89 70.35 59.73 -30.01
N GLN A 90 69.70 60.79 -30.50
CA GLN A 90 68.77 61.59 -29.70
C GLN A 90 67.29 61.24 -29.96
N LYS A 91 66.86 60.92 -31.19
CA LYS A 91 65.54 60.26 -31.37
C LYS A 91 65.54 58.80 -30.92
N GLY A 92 66.67 58.10 -30.93
CA GLY A 92 66.77 56.73 -30.43
C GLY A 92 66.24 56.63 -28.98
N ALA A 93 66.76 57.47 -28.08
CA ALA A 93 66.27 57.53 -26.71
C ALA A 93 64.77 57.87 -26.60
N THR A 94 64.23 58.75 -27.45
CA THR A 94 62.79 59.05 -27.44
C THR A 94 61.93 57.91 -28.00
N GLN A 95 62.40 57.23 -29.05
CA GLN A 95 61.74 56.06 -29.63
C GLN A 95 61.77 54.88 -28.65
N ASP A 96 62.87 54.65 -27.95
CA ASP A 96 62.97 53.63 -26.90
C ASP A 96 61.98 53.92 -25.76
N THR A 97 61.84 55.18 -25.32
CA THR A 97 60.83 55.53 -24.32
C THR A 97 59.38 55.36 -24.83
N GLU A 98 59.14 55.61 -26.12
CA GLU A 98 57.83 55.42 -26.74
C GLU A 98 57.50 53.93 -26.90
N LEU A 99 58.46 53.12 -27.35
CA LEU A 99 58.36 51.66 -27.44
C LEU A 99 58.11 51.03 -26.06
N VAL A 100 58.78 51.49 -25.01
CA VAL A 100 58.54 51.03 -23.63
C VAL A 100 57.12 51.41 -23.16
N ALA A 101 56.63 52.62 -23.48
CA ALA A 101 55.26 53.01 -23.17
C ALA A 101 54.22 52.19 -23.95
N GLN A 102 54.48 51.89 -25.23
CA GLN A 102 53.64 51.01 -26.05
C GLN A 102 53.64 49.57 -25.53
N LEU A 103 54.80 49.05 -25.09
CA LEU A 103 54.92 47.71 -24.50
C LEU A 103 54.14 47.63 -23.18
N HIS A 104 54.26 48.61 -22.28
CA HIS A 104 53.50 48.64 -21.03
C HIS A 104 51.98 48.81 -21.23
N SER A 105 51.57 49.56 -22.26
CA SER A 105 50.18 49.63 -22.72
C SER A 105 49.68 48.27 -23.25
N ALA A 106 50.49 47.57 -24.04
CA ALA A 106 50.19 46.23 -24.55
C ALA A 106 50.12 45.19 -23.42
N GLU A 107 51.04 45.23 -22.46
CA GLU A 107 51.07 44.40 -21.25
C GLU A 107 49.80 44.63 -20.40
N SER A 108 49.43 45.89 -20.18
CA SER A 108 48.19 46.26 -19.47
C SER A 108 46.94 45.72 -20.18
N ARG A 109 46.91 45.76 -21.52
CA ARG A 109 45.84 45.19 -22.34
C ARG A 109 45.81 43.65 -22.25
N CYS A 110 46.96 42.98 -22.25
CA CYS A 110 47.06 41.53 -22.07
C CYS A 110 46.57 41.12 -20.67
N CYS A 111 47.00 41.80 -19.61
CA CYS A 111 46.57 41.55 -18.24
C CYS A 111 45.04 41.71 -18.05
N LEU A 112 44.41 42.64 -18.78
CA LEU A 112 42.95 42.78 -18.79
C LEU A 112 42.27 41.59 -19.48
N LEU A 113 42.79 41.14 -20.62
CA LEU A 113 42.28 39.97 -21.36
C LEU A 113 42.43 38.68 -20.56
N GLU A 114 43.54 38.49 -19.84
CA GLU A 114 43.74 37.35 -18.94
C GLU A 114 42.65 37.29 -17.85
N LYS A 115 42.38 38.41 -17.18
CA LYS A 115 41.31 38.52 -16.17
C LYS A 115 39.93 38.23 -16.76
N GLN A 116 39.66 38.66 -17.99
CA GLN A 116 38.42 38.36 -18.69
C GLN A 116 38.31 36.87 -19.03
N LEU A 117 39.38 36.23 -19.48
CA LEU A 117 39.43 34.78 -19.74
C LEU A 117 39.29 33.95 -18.47
N ASP A 118 39.86 34.39 -17.34
CA ASP A 118 39.65 33.75 -16.02
C ASP A 118 38.20 33.87 -15.54
N TYR A 119 37.56 35.01 -15.77
CA TYR A 119 36.14 35.16 -15.49
C TYR A 119 35.29 34.24 -16.38
N MET A 120 35.59 34.17 -17.68
CA MET A 120 34.91 33.26 -18.61
C MET A 120 35.11 31.78 -18.24
N ARG A 121 36.31 31.37 -17.84
CA ARG A 121 36.59 30.01 -17.32
C ARG A 121 35.67 29.68 -16.14
N LYS A 122 35.63 30.53 -15.11
CA LYS A 122 34.77 30.34 -13.92
C LYS A 122 33.28 30.31 -14.27
N MET A 123 32.83 31.13 -15.23
CA MET A 123 31.45 31.11 -15.70
C MET A 123 31.09 29.79 -16.41
N VAL A 124 32.00 29.25 -17.22
CA VAL A 124 31.83 27.94 -17.88
C VAL A 124 31.86 26.81 -16.84
N GLU A 125 32.84 26.80 -15.93
CA GLU A 125 32.92 25.82 -14.83
C GLU A 125 31.63 25.79 -14.01
N ASN A 126 31.10 26.95 -13.60
CA ASN A 126 29.83 27.04 -12.86
C ASN A 126 28.65 26.50 -13.69
N ALA A 127 28.55 26.85 -14.98
CA ALA A 127 27.49 26.37 -15.86
C ALA A 127 27.56 24.84 -16.07
N GLU A 128 28.76 24.27 -16.13
CA GLU A 128 28.96 22.81 -16.19
C GLU A 128 28.59 22.13 -14.88
N HIS A 129 28.94 22.71 -13.73
CA HIS A 129 28.52 22.20 -12.41
C HIS A 129 26.99 22.24 -12.25
N ASP A 130 26.33 23.34 -12.64
CA ASP A 130 24.87 23.44 -12.61
C ASP A 130 24.20 22.42 -13.53
N LYS A 131 24.72 22.25 -14.76
CA LYS A 131 24.26 21.22 -15.70
C LYS A 131 24.41 19.81 -15.11
N ASN A 132 25.55 19.50 -14.51
CA ASN A 132 25.80 18.20 -13.89
C ASN A 132 24.85 17.96 -12.70
N ALA A 133 24.66 18.97 -11.84
CA ALA A 133 23.72 18.90 -10.72
C ALA A 133 22.25 18.73 -11.17
N ILE A 134 21.86 19.29 -12.32
CA ILE A 134 20.54 19.06 -12.93
C ILE A 134 20.43 17.61 -13.44
N LEU A 135 21.45 17.09 -14.12
CA LEU A 135 21.48 15.71 -14.62
C LEU A 135 21.43 14.69 -13.48
N GLU A 136 22.19 14.89 -12.40
CA GLU A 136 22.14 14.02 -11.21
C GLU A 136 20.75 13.99 -10.55
N LYS A 137 20.08 15.16 -10.44
CA LYS A 137 18.70 15.25 -9.97
C LYS A 137 17.74 14.51 -10.90
N GLN A 138 17.92 14.62 -12.22
CA GLN A 138 17.09 13.91 -13.21
C GLN A 138 17.27 12.38 -13.11
N VAL A 139 18.50 11.88 -12.98
CA VAL A 139 18.79 10.45 -12.79
C VAL A 139 18.22 9.95 -11.46
N SER A 140 18.33 10.74 -10.40
CA SER A 140 17.76 10.41 -9.07
C SER A 140 16.23 10.30 -9.13
N LEU A 141 15.56 11.26 -9.77
CA LEU A 141 14.11 11.25 -9.98
C LEU A 141 13.64 10.08 -10.87
N GLN A 142 14.41 9.70 -11.89
CA GLN A 142 14.12 8.50 -12.69
C GLN A 142 14.24 7.22 -11.84
N LYS A 143 15.28 7.12 -10.99
CA LYS A 143 15.48 5.98 -10.08
C LYS A 143 14.38 5.88 -9.03
N GLU A 144 13.86 7.00 -8.54
CA GLU A 144 12.70 7.08 -7.65
C GLU A 144 11.43 6.61 -8.37
N LYS A 145 11.09 7.17 -9.53
CA LYS A 145 9.94 6.73 -10.36
C LYS A 145 9.96 5.24 -10.67
N LEU A 146 11.13 4.64 -10.94
CA LEU A 146 11.27 3.20 -11.17
C LEU A 146 11.06 2.36 -9.90
N LYS A 147 11.39 2.89 -8.70
CA LYS A 147 11.04 2.23 -7.43
C LYS A 147 9.54 2.29 -7.17
N ASP A 148 8.93 3.44 -7.38
CA ASP A 148 7.49 3.65 -7.19
C ASP A 148 6.69 2.76 -8.15
N GLN A 149 7.08 2.70 -9.43
CA GLN A 149 6.48 1.82 -10.43
C GLN A 149 6.57 0.35 -10.03
N LYS A 150 7.72 -0.11 -9.49
CA LYS A 150 7.88 -1.47 -8.97
C LYS A 150 7.01 -1.72 -7.73
N GLN A 151 6.90 -0.73 -6.83
CA GLN A 151 6.03 -0.84 -5.65
C GLN A 151 4.56 -0.92 -6.04
N VAL A 152 4.12 -0.13 -7.03
CA VAL A 152 2.77 -0.19 -7.60
C VAL A 152 2.51 -1.55 -8.25
N HIS A 153 3.45 -2.08 -9.04
CA HIS A 153 3.32 -3.41 -9.64
C HIS A 153 3.13 -4.51 -8.58
N SER A 154 3.94 -4.53 -7.52
CA SER A 154 3.79 -5.51 -6.43
C SER A 154 2.47 -5.36 -5.65
N LYS A 155 1.93 -4.14 -5.55
CA LYS A 155 0.59 -3.91 -4.98
C LYS A 155 -0.52 -4.44 -5.88
N LEU A 156 -0.40 -4.24 -7.21
CA LEU A 156 -1.37 -4.75 -8.19
C LEU A 156 -1.39 -6.28 -8.22
N GLU A 157 -0.22 -6.93 -8.23
CA GLU A 157 -0.11 -8.40 -8.16
C GLU A 157 -0.78 -8.97 -6.90
N LYS A 158 -0.62 -8.31 -5.74
CA LYS A 158 -1.32 -8.70 -4.50
C LYS A 158 -2.84 -8.51 -4.59
N LEU A 159 -3.32 -7.47 -5.27
CA LEU A 159 -4.75 -7.25 -5.49
C LEU A 159 -5.33 -8.30 -6.45
N GLU A 160 -4.61 -8.67 -7.50
CA GLU A 160 -5.00 -9.74 -8.43
C GLU A 160 -5.12 -11.10 -7.71
N MET A 161 -4.14 -11.44 -6.86
CA MET A 161 -4.23 -12.65 -6.02
C MET A 161 -5.44 -12.63 -5.07
N LEU A 162 -5.77 -11.47 -4.47
CA LEU A 162 -6.96 -11.33 -3.63
C LEU A 162 -8.26 -11.44 -4.44
N GLU A 163 -8.32 -10.89 -5.65
CA GLU A 163 -9.47 -11.01 -6.55
C GLU A 163 -9.71 -12.48 -6.95
N GLN A 164 -8.65 -13.22 -7.30
CA GLN A 164 -8.74 -14.66 -7.58
C GLN A 164 -9.26 -15.44 -6.36
N GLU A 165 -8.80 -15.12 -5.15
CA GLU A 165 -9.28 -15.73 -3.92
C GLU A 165 -10.75 -15.37 -3.62
N CYS A 166 -11.18 -14.14 -3.85
CA CYS A 166 -12.60 -13.74 -3.76
C CYS A 166 -13.48 -14.52 -4.75
N LEU A 167 -13.02 -14.73 -5.98
CA LEU A 167 -13.73 -15.55 -6.98
C LEU A 167 -13.79 -17.04 -6.55
N ARG A 168 -12.69 -17.58 -6.03
CA ARG A 168 -12.62 -18.96 -5.51
C ARG A 168 -13.57 -19.17 -4.33
N LEU A 169 -13.59 -18.25 -3.38
CA LEU A 169 -14.51 -18.26 -2.23
C LEU A 169 -15.96 -18.13 -2.67
N THR A 170 -16.27 -17.24 -3.62
CA THR A 170 -17.62 -17.06 -4.19
C THR A 170 -18.11 -18.33 -4.88
N SER A 171 -17.25 -19.02 -5.64
CA SER A 171 -17.56 -20.32 -6.27
C SER A 171 -17.87 -21.40 -5.22
N THR A 172 -17.09 -21.45 -4.14
CA THR A 172 -17.31 -22.38 -3.02
C THR A 172 -18.60 -22.05 -2.25
N GLN A 173 -18.87 -20.79 -1.96
CA GLN A 173 -20.11 -20.31 -1.37
C GLN A 173 -21.33 -20.71 -2.20
N SER A 174 -21.31 -20.46 -3.51
CA SER A 174 -22.45 -20.80 -4.39
C SER A 174 -22.72 -22.32 -4.43
N LYS A 175 -21.67 -23.16 -4.31
CA LYS A 175 -21.83 -24.62 -4.18
C LYS A 175 -22.46 -25.00 -2.84
N ALA A 176 -22.04 -24.37 -1.75
CA ALA A 176 -22.59 -24.60 -0.41
C ALA A 176 -24.06 -24.15 -0.32
N GLU A 177 -24.41 -22.96 -0.82
CA GLU A 177 -25.79 -22.45 -0.89
C GLU A 177 -26.72 -23.39 -1.65
N LYS A 178 -26.31 -23.86 -2.84
CA LYS A 178 -27.07 -24.87 -3.60
C LYS A 178 -27.24 -26.17 -2.83
N LYS A 179 -26.24 -26.57 -2.05
CA LYS A 179 -26.31 -27.79 -1.24
C LYS A 179 -27.25 -27.64 -0.05
N ILE A 180 -27.28 -26.46 0.58
CA ILE A 180 -28.22 -26.12 1.66
C ILE A 180 -29.66 -26.15 1.11
N GLN A 181 -29.94 -25.49 -0.02
CA GLN A 181 -31.25 -25.51 -0.68
C GLN A 181 -31.76 -26.92 -1.01
N GLN A 182 -30.85 -27.82 -1.44
CA GLN A 182 -31.18 -29.24 -1.66
C GLN A 182 -31.51 -30.01 -0.38
N LEU A 183 -30.94 -29.62 0.76
CA LEU A 183 -31.21 -30.25 2.06
C LEU A 183 -32.48 -29.68 2.69
N GLU A 184 -32.75 -28.38 2.55
CA GLU A 184 -34.00 -27.72 2.95
C GLU A 184 -35.21 -28.35 2.25
N HIS A 185 -35.14 -28.56 0.92
CA HIS A 185 -36.19 -29.24 0.17
C HIS A 185 -36.48 -30.65 0.74
N LYS A 186 -35.44 -31.45 0.96
CA LYS A 186 -35.56 -32.80 1.51
C LYS A 186 -36.08 -32.83 2.94
N LEU A 187 -35.75 -31.82 3.74
CA LEU A 187 -36.27 -31.68 5.09
C LEU A 187 -37.78 -31.45 5.07
N LEU A 188 -38.27 -30.57 4.19
CA LEU A 188 -39.71 -30.32 4.00
C LEU A 188 -40.46 -31.56 3.50
N GLU A 189 -39.87 -32.34 2.58
CA GLU A 189 -40.43 -33.62 2.12
C GLU A 189 -40.55 -34.64 3.29
N GLU A 190 -39.49 -34.81 4.08
CA GLU A 190 -39.47 -35.68 5.26
C GLU A 190 -40.47 -35.23 6.34
N GLU A 191 -40.60 -33.92 6.59
CA GLU A 191 -41.59 -33.38 7.52
C GLU A 191 -43.03 -33.65 7.05
N HIS A 192 -43.31 -33.51 5.76
CA HIS A 192 -44.61 -33.83 5.20
C HIS A 192 -44.94 -35.33 5.33
N GLN A 193 -43.97 -36.21 5.05
CA GLN A 193 -44.13 -37.65 5.27
C GLN A 193 -44.36 -38.01 6.74
N ARG A 194 -43.65 -37.36 7.68
CA ARG A 194 -43.87 -37.56 9.13
C ARG A 194 -45.26 -37.11 9.56
N LYS A 195 -45.77 -35.99 9.05
CA LYS A 195 -47.15 -35.52 9.28
C LYS A 195 -48.19 -36.54 8.77
N LEU A 196 -48.02 -37.07 7.56
CA LEU A 196 -48.88 -38.13 7.00
C LEU A 196 -48.88 -39.41 7.84
N ILE A 197 -47.71 -39.82 8.36
CA ILE A 197 -47.60 -40.99 9.25
C ILE A 197 -48.27 -40.71 10.60
N GLN A 198 -48.08 -39.51 11.16
CA GLN A 198 -48.71 -39.08 12.41
C GLN A 198 -50.24 -39.03 12.30
N GLU A 199 -50.78 -38.52 11.19
CA GLU A 199 -52.22 -38.48 10.91
C GLU A 199 -52.79 -39.91 10.81
N LYS A 200 -52.15 -40.81 10.05
CA LYS A 200 -52.56 -42.23 9.99
C LYS A 200 -52.49 -42.92 11.35
N ALA A 201 -51.48 -42.62 12.16
CA ALA A 201 -51.37 -43.17 13.53
C ALA A 201 -52.51 -42.66 14.43
N ALA A 202 -52.84 -41.37 14.37
CA ALA A 202 -53.96 -40.79 15.11
C ALA A 202 -55.32 -41.34 14.64
N GLN A 203 -55.49 -41.56 13.33
CA GLN A 203 -56.69 -42.19 12.77
C GLN A 203 -56.83 -43.64 13.26
N LEU A 204 -55.75 -44.43 13.26
CA LEU A 204 -55.74 -45.79 13.81
C LEU A 204 -56.03 -45.80 15.32
N GLN A 205 -55.43 -44.90 16.09
CA GLN A 205 -55.69 -44.79 17.53
C GLN A 205 -57.16 -44.44 17.82
N THR A 206 -57.75 -43.51 17.05
CA THR A 206 -59.17 -43.14 17.16
C THR A 206 -60.08 -44.30 16.77
N GLY A 207 -59.74 -45.04 15.70
CA GLY A 207 -60.44 -46.25 15.30
C GLY A 207 -60.36 -47.36 16.35
N LEU A 208 -59.22 -47.55 17.01
CA LEU A 208 -59.08 -48.51 18.10
C LEU A 208 -59.90 -48.12 19.34
N GLU A 209 -59.92 -46.85 19.72
CA GLU A 209 -60.74 -46.40 20.86
C GLU A 209 -62.24 -46.47 20.54
N MET A 210 -62.66 -46.17 19.29
CA MET A 210 -64.04 -46.41 18.84
C MET A 210 -64.42 -47.89 18.92
N ASN A 211 -63.56 -48.79 18.42
CA ASN A 211 -63.78 -50.23 18.53
C ASN A 211 -63.83 -50.70 19.99
N ARG A 212 -62.98 -50.15 20.85
CA ARG A 212 -63.00 -50.42 22.30
C ARG A 212 -64.32 -49.99 22.95
N ILE A 213 -64.82 -48.80 22.61
CA ILE A 213 -66.12 -48.31 23.09
C ILE A 213 -67.24 -49.25 22.62
N LEU A 214 -67.27 -49.60 21.32
CA LEU A 214 -68.25 -50.54 20.76
C LEU A 214 -68.20 -51.91 21.45
N HIS A 215 -67.02 -52.49 21.63
CA HIS A 215 -66.87 -53.77 22.35
C HIS A 215 -67.29 -53.66 23.83
N SER A 216 -67.04 -52.52 24.49
CA SER A 216 -67.50 -52.30 25.86
C SER A 216 -69.02 -52.18 25.97
N ALA A 217 -69.68 -51.58 24.97
CA ALA A 217 -71.14 -51.44 24.88
C ALA A 217 -71.84 -52.76 24.50
N VAL A 218 -71.18 -53.65 23.75
CA VAL A 218 -71.70 -55.00 23.48
C VAL A 218 -71.39 -55.97 24.64
N SER A 219 -70.30 -55.74 25.38
CA SER A 219 -69.91 -56.60 26.52
C SER A 219 -70.67 -56.31 27.82
N SER A 220 -71.55 -55.30 27.87
CA SER A 220 -72.33 -54.99 29.09
C SER A 220 -73.47 -55.97 29.39
N GLU A 221 -73.66 -57.02 28.57
CA GLU A 221 -74.68 -58.05 28.78
C GLU A 221 -74.12 -59.43 29.14
N SER A 222 -73.28 -59.51 30.19
CA SER A 222 -73.11 -60.77 30.91
C SER A 222 -72.90 -60.58 32.43
N LYS A 223 -73.75 -61.23 33.22
CA LYS A 223 -73.71 -61.25 34.70
C LYS A 223 -72.63 -62.22 35.24
N PRO A 224 -72.14 -62.02 36.48
CA PRO A 224 -70.80 -62.49 36.88
C PRO A 224 -70.71 -63.97 37.22
N ARG A 225 -69.53 -64.57 37.00
CA ARG A 225 -69.21 -65.95 37.43
C ARG A 225 -68.11 -66.00 38.51
N LYS A 226 -68.59 -66.19 39.74
CA LYS A 226 -67.98 -66.87 40.91
C LYS A 226 -66.43 -66.97 40.95
N ALA A 227 -65.80 -66.14 41.77
CA ALA A 227 -64.46 -66.41 42.30
C ALA A 227 -64.53 -67.26 43.59
N VAL A 228 -63.73 -68.33 43.67
CA VAL A 228 -63.63 -69.20 44.85
C VAL A 228 -62.64 -68.61 45.88
N LYS A 229 -62.97 -68.75 47.16
CA LYS A 229 -62.24 -68.19 48.31
C LYS A 229 -60.81 -68.76 48.45
N LYS A 230 -59.82 -67.89 48.64
CA LYS A 230 -58.67 -68.14 49.54
C LYS A 230 -58.57 -67.02 50.59
N LYS A 231 -58.00 -67.34 51.76
CA LYS A 231 -58.22 -66.66 53.04
C LYS A 231 -57.02 -65.81 53.50
N LYS A 232 -57.33 -64.67 54.15
CA LYS A 232 -56.50 -63.91 55.14
C LYS A 232 -55.19 -63.28 54.60
N ALA A 233 -54.66 -62.16 55.11
CA ALA A 233 -55.02 -61.33 56.28
C ALA A 233 -55.10 -59.82 55.94
N LYS A 234 -55.17 -58.94 56.96
CA LYS A 234 -55.69 -57.55 56.92
C LYS A 234 -54.71 -56.55 57.58
N ILE A 235 -54.97 -55.24 57.40
CA ILE A 235 -54.46 -54.05 58.16
C ILE A 235 -53.21 -53.37 57.53
N SER A 236 -53.10 -52.05 57.33
CA SER A 236 -54.12 -50.97 57.14
C SER A 236 -53.50 -49.65 56.60
N THR A 237 -54.37 -48.74 56.14
CA THR A 237 -54.25 -47.24 56.18
C THR A 237 -53.10 -46.49 55.47
N ALA A 238 -53.49 -45.89 54.35
CA ALA A 238 -53.03 -44.65 53.70
C ALA A 238 -52.22 -43.61 54.52
N LYS A 239 -51.20 -42.99 53.88
CA LYS A 239 -51.26 -41.62 53.29
C LYS A 239 -49.91 -41.16 52.69
N ASN A 240 -50.01 -40.26 51.71
CA ASN A 240 -49.05 -39.24 51.25
C ASN A 240 -47.69 -39.61 50.58
N ASP A 241 -47.39 -38.77 49.61
CA ASP A 241 -46.14 -38.33 48.96
C ASP A 241 -44.81 -39.09 49.06
N VAL A 242 -44.24 -39.31 47.86
CA VAL A 242 -42.83 -39.15 47.43
C VAL A 242 -41.75 -39.27 48.52
N PRO A 243 -40.89 -40.31 48.43
CA PRO A 243 -39.50 -40.01 48.02
C PRO A 243 -38.81 -41.03 47.09
N LYS A 244 -37.81 -40.54 46.34
CA LYS A 244 -36.74 -41.33 45.69
C LYS A 244 -36.04 -42.24 46.72
N PRO A 245 -35.49 -43.39 46.30
CA PRO A 245 -34.05 -43.39 46.03
C PRO A 245 -33.59 -44.20 44.79
N VAL A 246 -32.64 -43.57 44.09
CA VAL A 246 -31.46 -44.14 43.42
C VAL A 246 -31.40 -45.67 43.24
N PHE A 247 -31.42 -46.11 41.98
CA PHE A 247 -30.76 -47.34 41.57
C PHE A 247 -29.92 -47.08 40.30
N PHE A 248 -28.61 -47.32 40.40
CA PHE A 248 -27.68 -47.27 39.26
C PHE A 248 -27.89 -48.48 38.33
N PRO A 249 -28.14 -48.29 37.02
CA PRO A 249 -27.95 -49.34 36.03
C PRO A 249 -26.46 -49.43 35.67
N LYS A 250 -25.87 -50.61 35.92
CA LYS A 250 -24.46 -50.90 35.61
C LYS A 250 -24.20 -50.77 34.10
N ALA A 251 -23.07 -50.18 33.74
CA ALA A 251 -22.59 -50.14 32.35
C ALA A 251 -22.37 -51.56 31.80
N LYS A 252 -23.32 -52.07 31.02
CA LYS A 252 -23.14 -53.24 30.15
C LYS A 252 -23.90 -53.03 28.85
N GLN A 253 -23.20 -53.36 27.76
CA GLN A 253 -23.79 -53.68 26.45
C GLN A 253 -24.45 -52.53 25.69
N LEU A 254 -23.62 -51.62 25.16
CA LEU A 254 -23.95 -50.90 23.93
C LEU A 254 -24.17 -51.94 22.81
N PRO A 255 -25.26 -51.86 22.02
CA PRO A 255 -25.45 -52.77 20.91
C PRO A 255 -24.38 -52.53 19.84
N PHE A 256 -23.80 -53.60 19.33
CA PHE A 256 -23.01 -53.51 18.12
C PHE A 256 -23.90 -53.02 16.97
N VAL A 257 -23.37 -52.14 16.13
CA VAL A 257 -23.85 -51.98 14.75
C VAL A 257 -22.60 -52.04 13.88
N ALA A 258 -22.29 -53.23 13.36
CA ALA A 258 -21.28 -53.36 12.33
C ALA A 258 -21.82 -52.78 11.02
N GLY A 259 -21.47 -51.54 10.74
CA GLY A 259 -21.58 -51.00 9.38
C GLY A 259 -20.50 -51.61 8.50
N THR A 260 -20.85 -52.65 7.73
CA THR A 260 -20.00 -53.16 6.65
C THR A 260 -19.99 -52.16 5.50
N SER A 261 -19.01 -51.25 5.47
CA SER A 261 -18.75 -50.44 4.28
C SER A 261 -17.96 -51.26 3.27
N THR A 262 -18.58 -51.60 2.15
CA THR A 262 -17.93 -52.20 0.98
C THR A 262 -17.22 -51.12 0.15
N SER A 263 -16.20 -50.47 0.72
CA SER A 263 -15.29 -49.62 -0.05
C SER A 263 -13.94 -49.46 0.68
N PRO A 264 -12.79 -49.68 0.00
CA PRO A 264 -11.49 -49.58 0.63
C PRO A 264 -10.95 -48.14 0.56
N SER A 265 -11.02 -47.36 1.65
CA SER A 265 -10.01 -46.36 2.03
C SER A 265 -10.29 -45.63 3.36
N HIS A 266 -9.24 -45.49 4.17
CA HIS A 266 -9.08 -44.69 5.39
C HIS A 266 -9.87 -45.06 6.66
N SER A 267 -9.16 -45.02 7.80
CA SER A 267 -9.52 -45.72 9.05
C SER A 267 -10.34 -44.87 10.01
N VAL A 268 -11.56 -45.32 10.33
CA VAL A 268 -12.46 -44.71 11.32
C VAL A 268 -11.90 -44.77 12.76
N ARG A 269 -10.94 -45.64 13.06
CA ARG A 269 -10.35 -45.76 14.42
C ARG A 269 -9.47 -44.57 14.81
N ALA A 270 -8.81 -43.90 13.86
CA ALA A 270 -7.91 -42.79 14.15
C ALA A 270 -8.64 -41.54 14.67
N ASN A 271 -9.90 -41.34 14.25
CA ASN A 271 -10.67 -40.16 14.64
C ASN A 271 -11.12 -40.21 16.12
N VAL A 272 -11.44 -41.39 16.65
CA VAL A 272 -11.96 -41.52 18.03
C VAL A 272 -10.91 -41.16 19.08
N GLN A 273 -9.65 -41.56 18.88
CA GLN A 273 -8.56 -41.18 19.79
C GLN A 273 -8.22 -39.68 19.71
N ASN A 274 -8.24 -39.09 18.51
CA ASN A 274 -8.01 -37.66 18.34
C ASN A 274 -9.14 -36.84 18.97
N VAL A 275 -10.41 -37.21 18.75
CA VAL A 275 -11.57 -36.56 19.39
C VAL A 275 -11.52 -36.68 20.91
N LEU A 276 -11.17 -37.85 21.46
CA LEU A 276 -10.98 -38.03 22.91
C LEU A 276 -9.80 -37.22 23.46
N HIS A 277 -8.69 -37.10 22.73
CA HIS A 277 -7.55 -36.27 23.12
C HIS A 277 -7.92 -34.79 23.16
N ILE A 278 -8.59 -34.31 22.11
CA ILE A 278 -9.14 -32.95 21.98
C ILE A 278 -10.11 -32.66 23.14
N MET A 279 -11.11 -33.52 23.38
CA MET A 279 -12.06 -33.40 24.49
C MET A 279 -11.42 -33.45 25.88
N LYS A 280 -10.33 -34.22 26.05
CA LYS A 280 -9.62 -34.37 27.34
C LYS A 280 -8.69 -33.19 27.66
N HIS A 281 -8.23 -32.45 26.65
CA HIS A 281 -7.21 -31.40 26.80
C HIS A 281 -7.70 -29.99 26.46
N HIS A 282 -9.01 -29.78 26.28
CA HIS A 282 -9.58 -28.43 26.17
C HIS A 282 -9.56 -27.66 27.50
N SER A 283 -9.17 -26.39 27.42
CA SER A 283 -8.98 -25.48 28.54
C SER A 283 -10.27 -25.21 29.33
N HIS A 284 -10.20 -25.46 30.64
CA HIS A 284 -11.35 -25.44 31.56
C HIS A 284 -11.77 -24.01 32.01
N GLN A 285 -11.82 -23.03 31.08
CA GLN A 285 -12.03 -21.61 31.41
C GLN A 285 -13.02 -20.82 30.51
N LEU A 286 -13.70 -21.44 29.53
CA LEU A 286 -14.72 -20.76 28.71
C LEU A 286 -16.02 -21.58 28.60
N CYS A 287 -16.60 -21.89 29.76
CA CYS A 287 -17.99 -22.33 29.86
C CYS A 287 -18.70 -21.49 30.92
N ASP A 288 -19.15 -20.29 30.53
CA ASP A 288 -20.23 -19.58 31.21
C ASP A 288 -21.03 -18.79 30.16
N GLY A 289 -22.36 -18.95 30.17
CA GLY A 289 -23.32 -18.15 29.38
C GLY A 289 -23.40 -18.35 27.86
N ASN A 290 -24.30 -19.24 27.42
CA ASN A 290 -25.25 -19.15 26.27
C ASN A 290 -24.79 -18.49 24.94
N GLN A 291 -24.89 -19.16 23.78
CA GLN A 291 -26.13 -19.36 22.98
C GLN A 291 -26.95 -18.05 22.81
N ASP A 292 -27.44 -17.61 21.63
CA ASP A 292 -27.42 -18.11 20.24
C ASP A 292 -27.96 -16.95 19.34
N LEU A 293 -27.86 -16.87 18.00
CA LEU A 293 -27.34 -17.79 16.97
C LEU A 293 -26.90 -17.01 15.70
N HIS A 294 -26.39 -17.74 14.71
CA HIS A 294 -26.10 -17.39 13.32
C HIS A 294 -27.39 -17.33 12.47
N ILE A 295 -27.59 -16.33 11.59
CA ILE A 295 -28.25 -16.52 10.26
C ILE A 295 -27.45 -15.78 9.18
N ARG A 296 -27.49 -16.31 7.96
CA ARG A 296 -26.84 -15.79 6.73
C ARG A 296 -27.87 -15.74 5.61
N SER A 297 -27.61 -14.90 4.61
CA SER A 297 -27.99 -15.09 3.18
C SER A 297 -29.19 -14.24 2.67
N PRO A 298 -29.49 -14.19 1.35
CA PRO A 298 -29.02 -13.05 0.54
C PRO A 298 -30.08 -12.47 -0.43
N GLN A 299 -29.82 -11.33 -1.09
CA GLN A 299 -30.52 -11.03 -2.35
C GLN A 299 -29.78 -10.08 -3.32
N LYS A 300 -30.02 -10.31 -4.61
CA LYS A 300 -29.70 -9.42 -5.74
C LYS A 300 -31.01 -8.91 -6.33
N THR A 301 -31.08 -7.63 -6.75
CA THR A 301 -31.71 -7.15 -8.01
C THR A 301 -31.63 -5.59 -8.09
N PRO A 302 -31.85 -4.97 -9.27
CA PRO A 302 -31.28 -3.63 -9.56
C PRO A 302 -32.30 -2.49 -9.81
N ARG A 303 -31.74 -1.27 -10.01
CA ARG A 303 -32.30 -0.02 -10.60
C ARG A 303 -32.80 1.08 -9.62
N LYS A 304 -32.07 2.19 -9.60
CA LYS A 304 -32.51 3.60 -9.85
C LYS A 304 -31.29 4.53 -9.69
N SER A 305 -30.75 5.07 -10.79
CA SER A 305 -31.04 6.40 -11.37
C SER A 305 -30.44 7.59 -10.60
N ARG A 306 -29.46 8.24 -11.25
CA ARG A 306 -28.95 9.63 -11.10
C ARG A 306 -29.99 10.66 -10.61
N PRO A 307 -29.56 11.74 -9.93
CA PRO A 307 -29.03 12.94 -10.63
C PRO A 307 -27.55 13.21 -10.26
N GLU A 308 -26.61 13.47 -11.17
CA GLU A 308 -26.52 14.70 -12.01
C GLU A 308 -26.62 16.00 -11.18
N HIS A 309 -25.51 16.36 -10.51
CA HIS A 309 -25.15 17.76 -10.27
C HIS A 309 -23.71 17.98 -10.72
N GLY A 310 -23.56 18.55 -11.91
CA GLY A 310 -22.24 18.93 -12.42
C GLY A 310 -21.74 20.22 -11.79
N ARG A 311 -20.50 20.21 -11.31
CA ARG A 311 -19.60 21.37 -11.40
C ARG A 311 -18.16 20.87 -11.54
N GLY A 312 -17.69 20.80 -12.77
CA GLY A 312 -16.27 20.67 -13.03
C GLY A 312 -15.59 22.03 -12.86
N LEU A 313 -14.42 22.05 -12.22
CA LEU A 313 -13.42 23.09 -12.41
C LEU A 313 -12.04 22.44 -12.55
N ARG A 314 -11.38 22.73 -13.67
CA ARG A 314 -9.94 22.46 -13.85
C ARG A 314 -9.15 23.36 -12.91
N GLY A 315 -8.07 22.82 -12.34
CA GLY A 315 -7.14 23.56 -11.49
C GLY A 315 -5.71 23.04 -11.60
N SER A 316 -5.15 22.99 -12.81
CA SER A 316 -3.71 22.75 -12.97
C SER A 316 -2.93 23.99 -12.56
N VAL A 317 -2.16 23.90 -11.46
CA VAL A 317 -1.07 24.83 -11.16
C VAL A 317 0.21 24.07 -10.84
N SER A 318 1.12 24.04 -11.81
CA SER A 318 2.53 23.76 -11.58
C SER A 318 3.29 25.07 -11.72
N SER A 319 3.82 25.62 -10.63
CA SER A 319 5.05 26.42 -10.69
C SER A 319 5.72 26.55 -9.33
N SER A 320 7.04 26.52 -9.36
CA SER A 320 7.92 26.56 -8.20
C SER A 320 8.08 27.96 -7.63
N SER A 321 7.78 28.13 -6.34
CA SER A 321 8.49 29.07 -5.48
C SER A 321 8.59 28.45 -4.09
N ALA A 322 9.73 28.58 -3.41
CA ALA A 322 9.91 27.96 -2.10
C ALA A 322 8.99 28.65 -1.07
N PRO A 323 7.98 27.97 -0.51
CA PRO A 323 7.10 28.61 0.45
C PRO A 323 7.87 28.83 1.76
N SER A 324 7.79 30.05 2.29
CA SER A 324 7.99 30.29 3.71
C SER A 324 7.14 29.27 4.49
N SER A 325 7.76 28.37 5.26
CA SER A 325 7.14 27.10 5.73
C SER A 325 5.92 27.26 6.66
N GLY A 326 5.48 28.48 6.95
CA GLY A 326 4.21 28.76 7.61
C GLY A 326 2.98 28.73 6.68
N GLY A 327 3.14 28.89 5.35
CA GLY A 327 2.03 28.81 4.40
C GLY A 327 1.50 27.38 4.31
N SER A 328 2.31 26.49 3.72
CA SER A 328 1.98 25.06 3.55
C SER A 328 1.56 24.33 4.84
N LEU A 329 2.05 24.76 6.02
CA LEU A 329 1.61 24.21 7.30
C LEU A 329 0.18 24.66 7.68
N SER A 330 -0.18 25.89 7.36
CA SER A 330 -1.52 26.44 7.59
C SER A 330 -2.53 25.86 6.60
N ASP A 331 -2.12 25.67 5.34
CA ASP A 331 -2.95 25.03 4.30
C ASP A 331 -3.27 23.57 4.67
N LEU A 332 -2.26 22.82 5.16
CA LEU A 332 -2.45 21.46 5.68
C LEU A 332 -3.34 21.43 6.92
N LEU A 333 -3.23 22.43 7.80
CA LEU A 333 -4.08 22.51 8.99
C LEU A 333 -5.54 22.76 8.60
N LEU A 334 -5.79 23.64 7.63
CA LEU A 334 -7.13 23.90 7.10
C LEU A 334 -7.74 22.63 6.50
N ALA A 335 -7.01 21.93 5.62
CA ALA A 335 -7.47 20.67 5.04
C ALA A 335 -7.85 19.61 6.10
N LEU A 336 -7.03 19.43 7.14
CA LEU A 336 -7.37 18.51 8.24
C LEU A 336 -8.61 18.95 9.04
N GLN A 337 -8.84 20.26 9.19
CA GLN A 337 -10.04 20.78 9.86
C GLN A 337 -11.29 20.58 9.00
N ASP A 338 -11.21 20.79 7.69
CA ASP A 338 -12.30 20.55 6.74
C ASP A 338 -12.66 19.06 6.70
N GLU A 339 -11.66 18.17 6.65
CA GLU A 339 -11.87 16.73 6.73
C GLU A 339 -12.46 16.25 8.07
N LEU A 340 -12.14 16.93 9.19
CA LEU A 340 -12.80 16.66 10.48
C LEU A 340 -14.25 17.16 10.46
N GLY A 341 -14.53 18.28 9.81
CA GLY A 341 -15.88 18.79 9.57
C GLY A 341 -16.72 17.81 8.76
N GLN A 342 -16.17 17.27 7.67
CA GLN A 342 -16.81 16.25 6.84
C GLN A 342 -17.15 14.98 7.64
N MET A 343 -16.21 14.44 8.42
CA MET A 343 -16.49 13.30 9.30
C MET A 343 -17.49 13.63 10.42
N SER A 344 -17.58 14.89 10.86
CA SER A 344 -18.60 15.32 11.83
C SER A 344 -20.00 15.38 11.21
N PHE A 345 -20.10 15.70 9.92
CA PHE A 345 -21.35 15.61 9.16
C PHE A 345 -21.78 14.16 8.97
N GLU A 346 -20.86 13.28 8.53
CA GLU A 346 -21.09 11.83 8.44
C GLU A 346 -21.54 11.22 9.78
N HIS A 347 -20.98 11.69 10.90
CA HIS A 347 -21.36 11.26 12.24
C HIS A 347 -22.81 11.64 12.56
N GLN A 348 -23.21 12.88 12.27
CA GLN A 348 -24.59 13.33 12.49
C GLN A 348 -25.58 12.61 11.55
N GLU A 349 -25.16 12.30 10.32
CA GLU A 349 -25.96 11.53 9.37
C GLU A 349 -26.16 10.08 9.85
N LEU A 350 -25.10 9.37 10.25
CA LEU A 350 -25.19 8.03 10.82
C LEU A 350 -26.05 7.98 12.10
N VAL A 351 -25.90 8.95 13.01
CA VAL A 351 -26.77 9.07 14.20
C VAL A 351 -28.25 9.23 13.81
N THR A 352 -28.54 9.96 12.75
CA THR A 352 -29.91 10.14 12.25
C THR A 352 -30.43 8.84 11.64
N GLN A 353 -29.64 8.16 10.81
CA GLN A 353 -29.99 6.86 10.22
C GLN A 353 -30.22 5.77 11.28
N ILE A 354 -29.45 5.76 12.38
CA ILE A 354 -29.64 4.86 13.53
C ILE A 354 -31.00 5.10 14.22
N GLN A 355 -31.45 6.35 14.32
CA GLN A 355 -32.73 6.72 14.92
C GLN A 355 -33.92 6.42 14.01
N GLU A 356 -33.75 6.57 12.69
CA GLU A 356 -34.78 6.29 11.68
C GLU A 356 -34.93 4.79 11.36
N THR A 357 -33.92 3.96 11.67
CA THR A 357 -33.90 2.54 11.31
C THR A 357 -34.61 1.66 12.36
N GLU A 358 -35.78 1.13 12.00
CA GLU A 358 -36.55 0.20 12.84
C GLU A 358 -35.93 -1.22 12.93
N ARG A 359 -35.06 -1.61 11.98
CA ARG A 359 -34.46 -2.96 11.92
C ARG A 359 -33.22 -3.05 12.80
N LEU A 360 -33.28 -3.86 13.86
CA LEU A 360 -32.19 -4.05 14.82
C LEU A 360 -30.85 -4.43 14.16
N GLU A 361 -30.83 -5.40 13.24
CA GLU A 361 -29.58 -5.83 12.55
C GLU A 361 -28.88 -4.68 11.82
N VAL A 362 -29.65 -3.87 11.07
CA VAL A 362 -29.13 -2.72 10.32
C VAL A 362 -28.72 -1.60 11.27
N ARG A 363 -29.47 -1.41 12.36
CA ARG A 363 -29.14 -0.43 13.40
C ARG A 363 -27.81 -0.78 14.10
N GLU A 364 -27.58 -2.04 14.44
CA GLU A 364 -26.31 -2.50 15.00
C GLU A 364 -25.14 -2.32 14.02
N ASP A 365 -25.35 -2.55 12.72
CA ASP A 365 -24.33 -2.28 11.69
C ASP A 365 -23.98 -0.79 11.61
N LEU A 366 -24.99 0.10 11.62
CA LEU A 366 -24.78 1.54 11.65
C LEU A 366 -24.10 2.02 12.95
N GLU A 367 -24.44 1.43 14.10
CA GLU A 367 -23.77 1.69 15.39
C GLU A 367 -22.28 1.25 15.34
N ARG A 368 -21.97 0.10 14.72
CA ARG A 368 -20.58 -0.34 14.45
C ARG A 368 -19.82 0.60 13.51
N GLU A 369 -20.50 1.15 12.50
CA GLU A 369 -19.90 2.15 11.59
C GLU A 369 -19.66 3.48 12.30
N LEU A 370 -20.60 3.94 13.14
CA LEU A 370 -20.49 5.14 13.95
C LEU A 370 -19.29 5.06 14.91
N ASP A 371 -19.14 3.96 15.64
CA ASP A 371 -17.97 3.69 16.50
C ASP A 371 -16.65 3.75 15.73
N SER A 372 -16.66 3.24 14.50
CA SER A 372 -15.49 3.23 13.61
C SER A 372 -15.18 4.63 13.07
N LEU A 373 -16.21 5.45 12.83
CA LEU A 373 -16.07 6.86 12.47
C LEU A 373 -15.57 7.71 13.64
N VAL A 374 -16.08 7.52 14.86
CA VAL A 374 -15.61 8.23 16.06
C VAL A 374 -14.11 8.00 16.28
N LYS A 375 -13.62 6.76 16.18
CA LYS A 375 -12.18 6.44 16.27
C LYS A 375 -11.36 7.17 15.20
N ARG A 376 -11.89 7.34 13.98
CA ARG A 376 -11.24 8.15 12.91
C ARG A 376 -11.24 9.64 13.22
N MET A 377 -12.33 10.16 13.80
CA MET A 377 -12.45 11.55 14.24
C MET A 377 -11.46 11.88 15.35
N GLU A 378 -11.33 11.01 16.36
CA GLU A 378 -10.34 11.13 17.45
C GLU A 378 -8.91 11.20 16.92
N VAL A 379 -8.52 10.25 16.06
CA VAL A 379 -7.19 10.22 15.44
C VAL A 379 -6.91 11.50 14.63
N LYS A 380 -7.90 12.04 13.91
CA LYS A 380 -7.73 13.31 13.18
C LYS A 380 -7.69 14.53 14.10
N GLY A 381 -8.46 14.53 15.18
CA GLY A 381 -8.38 15.51 16.27
C GLY A 381 -6.99 15.54 16.92
N GLU A 382 -6.37 14.38 17.12
CA GLU A 382 -4.97 14.29 17.55
C GLU A 382 -3.99 14.86 16.51
N GLN A 383 -4.17 14.56 15.22
CA GLN A 383 -3.32 15.09 14.14
C GLN A 383 -3.36 16.62 14.11
N ILE A 384 -4.56 17.20 14.13
CA ILE A 384 -4.78 18.66 14.22
C ILE A 384 -4.11 19.23 15.48
N SER A 385 -4.23 18.54 16.63
CA SER A 385 -3.62 18.96 17.89
C SER A 385 -2.09 18.92 17.85
N LYS A 386 -1.50 17.90 17.23
CA LYS A 386 -0.05 17.77 17.01
C LYS A 386 0.45 18.87 16.04
N LEU A 387 -0.31 19.17 14.98
CA LEU A 387 0.03 20.19 14.00
C LEU A 387 -0.07 21.62 14.59
N LYS A 388 -1.13 21.93 15.35
CA LYS A 388 -1.27 23.20 16.08
C LYS A 388 -0.17 23.40 17.14
N LYS A 389 0.29 22.33 17.80
CA LYS A 389 1.46 22.38 18.70
C LYS A 389 2.75 22.71 17.92
N HIS A 390 2.95 22.09 16.76
CA HIS A 390 4.10 22.38 15.90
C HIS A 390 4.11 23.82 15.38
N GLN A 391 2.96 24.33 14.91
CA GLN A 391 2.80 25.72 14.47
C GLN A 391 3.23 26.73 15.55
N LYS A 392 2.73 26.57 16.79
CA LYS A 392 3.12 27.40 17.94
C LYS A 392 4.62 27.28 18.27
N ALA A 393 5.20 26.09 18.14
CA ALA A 393 6.65 25.89 18.33
C ALA A 393 7.48 26.63 17.26
N VAL A 394 7.07 26.58 15.99
CA VAL A 394 7.72 27.31 14.90
C VAL A 394 7.61 28.82 15.08
N GLU A 395 6.44 29.33 15.49
CA GLU A 395 6.21 30.76 15.75
C GLU A 395 7.06 31.27 16.91
N THR A 396 7.10 30.55 18.05
CA THR A 396 7.93 30.92 19.20
C THR A 396 9.44 30.87 18.89
N LEU A 397 9.90 29.91 18.08
CA LEU A 397 11.28 29.88 17.57
C LEU A 397 11.57 31.07 16.63
N LYS A 398 10.63 31.42 15.74
CA LYS A 398 10.72 32.58 14.84
C LYS A 398 10.71 33.92 15.59
N GLN A 399 10.04 33.99 16.74
CA GLN A 399 10.08 35.16 17.62
C GLN A 399 11.40 35.25 18.39
N LYS A 400 11.89 34.14 18.96
CA LYS A 400 13.20 34.07 19.64
C LYS A 400 14.36 34.44 18.71
N SER A 401 14.38 33.95 17.47
CA SER A 401 15.43 34.30 16.50
C SER A 401 15.39 35.76 16.07
N LYS A 402 14.20 36.36 15.93
CA LYS A 402 14.04 37.81 15.70
C LYS A 402 14.57 38.65 16.88
N MET A 403 14.34 38.23 18.12
CA MET A 403 14.86 38.95 19.30
C MET A 403 16.38 38.82 19.43
N ALA A 404 16.94 37.63 19.20
CA ALA A 404 18.40 37.43 19.15
C ALA A 404 19.06 38.32 18.08
N LYS A 405 18.43 38.48 16.90
CA LYS A 405 18.92 39.34 15.82
C LYS A 405 18.84 40.85 16.12
N ARG A 406 18.08 41.27 17.14
CA ARG A 406 18.06 42.67 17.65
C ARG A 406 19.07 42.94 18.78
N GLN A 407 19.71 41.89 19.33
CA GLN A 407 20.72 42.01 20.39
C GLN A 407 22.17 41.83 19.89
N ALA A 408 22.39 41.72 18.58
CA ALA A 408 23.73 41.83 18.01
C ALA A 408 24.22 43.29 18.09
N PRO A 409 25.41 43.58 18.66
CA PRO A 409 25.87 44.95 18.84
C PRO A 409 26.16 45.62 17.49
N ARG A 410 25.53 46.78 17.27
CA ARG A 410 25.76 47.63 16.10
C ARG A 410 27.15 48.24 16.19
N ALA A 411 28.13 47.62 15.54
CA ALA A 411 29.50 48.14 15.49
C ALA A 411 29.53 49.55 14.89
N GLN A 412 29.97 50.55 15.67
CA GLN A 412 30.42 51.82 15.12
C GLN A 412 31.85 51.65 14.58
N PRO A 413 32.19 52.27 13.44
CA PRO A 413 33.58 52.45 13.06
C PRO A 413 34.18 53.58 13.89
N ARG A 414 35.23 53.29 14.67
CA ARG A 414 36.12 54.33 15.21
C ARG A 414 37.57 54.04 14.80
N THR A 415 38.13 54.99 14.08
CA THR A 415 39.50 55.02 13.59
C THR A 415 40.49 55.38 14.70
N GLY A 416 41.56 54.60 14.79
CA GLY A 416 42.93 55.07 15.05
C GLY A 416 43.31 55.65 16.43
N GLY A 417 44.33 55.03 17.05
CA GLY A 417 45.46 55.82 17.56
C GLY A 417 45.93 55.60 19.01
N ALA A 418 46.89 54.68 19.18
CA ALA A 418 48.03 54.76 20.12
C ALA A 418 47.84 54.88 21.65
N SER A 419 48.35 53.89 22.41
CA SER A 419 49.61 54.01 23.20
C SER A 419 49.66 53.12 24.46
N ARG A 420 50.67 52.23 24.49
CA ARG A 420 51.53 51.82 25.63
C ARG A 420 50.95 51.18 26.92
N VAL A 421 51.17 49.86 27.01
CA VAL A 421 51.81 49.08 28.11
C VAL A 421 51.73 49.63 29.55
N GLU A 422 51.11 48.87 30.48
CA GLU A 422 51.80 48.18 31.61
C GLU A 422 50.88 47.10 32.24
N SER A 423 51.36 46.38 33.28
CA SER A 423 50.94 45.05 33.73
C SER A 423 50.04 45.03 34.97
N ALA A 424 49.02 44.17 34.98
CA ALA A 424 48.48 43.55 36.21
C ALA A 424 47.75 42.23 35.90
N ARG A 425 47.95 41.20 36.74
CA ARG A 425 47.34 39.87 36.56
C ARG A 425 45.94 39.82 37.20
N CYS A 426 44.98 39.19 36.52
CA CYS A 426 43.89 38.49 37.21
C CYS A 426 43.44 37.26 36.41
N SER A 427 42.84 36.29 37.11
CA SER A 427 42.73 34.88 36.71
C SER A 427 41.52 34.51 35.83
N SER A 428 41.69 33.36 35.15
CA SER A 428 40.64 32.43 34.68
C SER A 428 40.23 32.51 33.19
N PRO A 429 39.86 31.37 32.55
CA PRO A 429 39.94 31.23 31.09
C PRO A 429 38.58 31.15 30.38
N CYS A 430 38.37 31.99 29.37
CA CYS A 430 37.24 31.88 28.45
C CYS A 430 37.42 30.71 27.45
N LYS A 431 36.71 29.59 27.68
CA LYS A 431 36.53 28.50 26.69
C LYS A 431 35.14 27.82 26.78
N THR A 432 34.10 28.42 26.22
CA THR A 432 32.82 27.70 25.96
C THR A 432 32.11 28.22 24.71
N ALA A 433 32.30 27.51 23.59
CA ALA A 433 31.40 27.54 22.42
C ALA A 433 31.65 26.34 21.47
N GLN A 434 32.87 25.80 21.44
CA GLN A 434 33.27 24.74 20.51
C GLN A 434 33.28 23.32 21.13
N GLY A 435 33.11 23.19 22.45
CA GLY A 435 33.25 21.92 23.18
C GLY A 435 32.00 21.04 23.28
N GLN A 436 30.79 21.58 23.13
CA GLN A 436 29.57 20.77 23.28
C GLN A 436 29.36 19.80 22.11
N ARG A 437 29.52 20.26 20.87
CA ARG A 437 29.42 19.38 19.69
C ARG A 437 30.46 18.25 19.70
N SER A 438 31.68 18.49 20.21
CA SER A 438 32.69 17.43 20.31
C SER A 438 32.36 16.43 21.42
N GLN A 439 31.75 16.86 22.53
CA GLN A 439 31.25 15.94 23.55
C GLN A 439 30.09 15.08 23.03
N ASP A 440 29.11 15.65 22.32
CA ASP A 440 28.00 14.89 21.75
C ASP A 440 28.48 13.84 20.74
N SER A 441 29.41 14.21 19.84
CA SER A 441 30.05 13.28 18.91
C SER A 441 30.85 12.18 19.62
N LEU A 442 31.57 12.50 20.70
CA LEU A 442 32.31 11.51 21.50
C LEU A 442 31.37 10.59 22.29
N GLN A 443 30.23 11.08 22.78
CA GLN A 443 29.21 10.25 23.40
C GLN A 443 28.53 9.32 22.40
N LEU A 444 28.28 9.79 21.17
CA LEU A 444 27.76 8.97 20.09
C LEU A 444 28.76 7.87 19.70
N LEU A 445 30.04 8.21 19.51
CA LEU A 445 31.11 7.23 19.26
C LEU A 445 31.21 6.17 20.37
N LYS A 446 31.17 6.57 21.65
CA LYS A 446 31.14 5.63 22.78
C LYS A 446 29.91 4.72 22.78
N LYS A 447 28.74 5.24 22.39
CA LYS A 447 27.50 4.44 22.25
C LYS A 447 27.60 3.43 21.10
N VAL A 448 28.13 3.83 19.94
CA VAL A 448 28.37 2.94 18.78
C VAL A 448 29.40 1.86 19.11
N GLN A 449 30.51 2.22 19.75
CA GLN A 449 31.53 1.26 20.19
C GLN A 449 30.96 0.29 21.24
N LYS A 450 30.12 0.76 22.17
CA LYS A 450 29.41 -0.12 23.11
C LYS A 450 28.47 -1.07 22.37
N LEU A 451 27.74 -0.62 21.35
CA LEU A 451 26.88 -1.46 20.52
C LEU A 451 27.68 -2.55 19.78
N GLN A 452 28.82 -2.17 19.17
CA GLN A 452 29.74 -3.11 18.51
C GLN A 452 30.34 -4.16 19.44
N LEU A 453 30.50 -3.85 20.73
CA LEU A 453 30.99 -4.79 21.75
C LEU A 453 29.88 -5.66 22.37
N HIS A 454 28.60 -5.29 22.20
CA HIS A 454 27.45 -6.07 22.69
C HIS A 454 26.82 -6.94 21.59
N LEU A 455 26.94 -6.56 20.32
CA LEU A 455 26.58 -7.39 19.16
C LEU A 455 27.61 -8.51 18.98
N LYS A 456 27.24 -9.75 19.28
CA LYS A 456 28.01 -10.93 18.89
C LYS A 456 27.63 -11.34 17.48
N LYS A 457 28.53 -12.07 16.80
CA LYS A 457 28.28 -12.56 15.43
C LYS A 457 27.03 -13.46 15.34
N ASP A 458 26.66 -14.09 16.45
CA ASP A 458 25.58 -15.06 16.54
C ASP A 458 24.20 -14.41 16.76
N ASP A 459 24.14 -13.10 17.04
CA ASP A 459 22.87 -12.35 17.22
C ASP A 459 22.19 -12.00 15.87
N ILE A 460 22.87 -12.26 14.74
CA ILE A 460 22.35 -12.01 13.39
C ILE A 460 21.78 -13.31 12.81
N VAL A 461 20.65 -13.75 13.39
CA VAL A 461 19.84 -14.83 12.81
C VAL A 461 18.87 -14.22 11.81
N TRP A 462 19.11 -14.45 10.52
CA TRP A 462 18.07 -14.28 9.50
C TRP A 462 17.21 -15.54 9.50
N GLU A 463 15.99 -15.44 10.02
CA GLU A 463 14.96 -16.47 9.89
C GLU A 463 14.65 -16.66 8.39
N GLN A 464 14.77 -17.89 7.90
CA GLN A 464 14.70 -18.25 6.47
C GLN A 464 13.56 -19.23 6.22
#